data_AF-A0AAE2C4M6-F1
#
_entry.id   AF-A0AAE2C4M6-F1
#
_cell.length_a   1.000
_cell.length_b   1.000
_cell.length_c   1.000
_cell.angle_alpha   90.00
_cell.angle_beta   90.00
_cell.angle_gamma   90.00
#
_symmetry.space_group_name_H-M   'P 1'
#
loop_
_entity.id
_entity.type
_entity.pdbx_description
1 polymer ?
#
loop_
_entity_poly.entity_id
_entity_poly.type
_entity_poly.pdbx_seq_one_letter_code
_entity_poly.pdbx_strand_id
1 'polypeptide(L)'
;MAPRWKGKAAEAKAFAEPMSKIVSRLRSSLTESNSQGLLSGCSVLLAAGPEQTELFNHACFGRPVITSEKDKQWFQLSLEESLYLCSVMKCIKIVGENKCVKDEEQLWHYMTSKRAGFPILFKAYSHLRMKNWVVRAGSQYGVDFVAYRHHPALVH
;
A
#
# COMPACT_ATOMS: atom_id res chain seq x y z
N MET A 1 15.30 -21.98 1.16
CA MET A 1 14.99 -22.00 -0.28
C MET A 1 15.41 -20.68 -0.89
N ALA A 2 16.14 -20.71 -2.00
CA ALA A 2 16.53 -19.50 -2.74
C ALA A 2 15.34 -18.92 -3.53
N PRO A 3 15.27 -17.60 -3.74
CA PRO A 3 14.21 -16.98 -4.55
C PRO A 3 14.25 -17.48 -6.00
N ARG A 4 13.08 -17.65 -6.62
CA ARG A 4 12.97 -17.99 -8.05
C ARG A 4 12.85 -16.70 -8.86
N TRP A 5 13.96 -16.27 -9.45
CA TRP A 5 14.04 -15.04 -10.25
C TRP A 5 13.41 -15.19 -11.64
N LYS A 6 12.77 -14.13 -12.15
CA LYS A 6 12.14 -14.08 -13.48
C LYS A 6 13.12 -13.77 -14.63
N GLY A 7 14.36 -13.42 -14.32
CA GLY A 7 15.39 -13.11 -15.32
C GLY A 7 16.78 -12.94 -14.73
N LYS A 8 17.82 -13.02 -15.58
CA LYS A 8 19.24 -12.99 -15.17
C LYS A 8 19.63 -11.71 -14.41
N ALA A 9 19.02 -10.56 -14.75
CA ALA A 9 19.30 -9.28 -14.08
C ALA A 9 18.34 -8.95 -12.92
N ALA A 10 17.31 -9.79 -12.68
CA ALA A 10 16.26 -9.49 -11.72
C ALA A 10 16.77 -9.47 -10.28
N GLU A 11 17.68 -10.38 -9.95
CA GLU A 11 18.34 -10.45 -8.64
C GLU A 11 19.15 -9.18 -8.34
N ALA A 12 20.05 -8.81 -9.25
CA ALA A 12 20.86 -7.60 -9.10
C ALA A 12 19.99 -6.34 -8.94
N LYS A 13 18.92 -6.22 -9.73
CA LYS A 13 17.96 -5.11 -9.62
C LYS A 13 17.24 -5.10 -8.27
N ALA A 14 16.84 -6.27 -7.77
CA ALA A 14 16.16 -6.39 -6.48
C ALA A 14 17.06 -6.01 -5.29
N PHE A 15 18.37 -6.27 -5.38
CA PHE A 15 19.34 -5.89 -4.35
C PHE A 15 19.82 -4.44 -4.45
N ALA A 16 19.86 -3.87 -5.67
CA ALA A 16 20.20 -2.46 -5.86
C ALA A 16 19.17 -1.52 -5.20
N GLU A 17 17.89 -1.90 -5.25
CA GLU A 17 16.78 -1.16 -4.63
C GLU A 17 15.96 -2.05 -3.70
N PRO A 18 16.41 -2.28 -2.45
CA PRO A 18 15.68 -3.11 -1.52
C PRO A 18 14.36 -2.44 -1.11
N MET A 19 13.34 -3.27 -0.83
CA MET A 19 12.00 -2.80 -0.47
C MET A 19 12.00 -1.85 0.73
N SER A 20 12.88 -2.06 1.71
CA SER A 20 13.05 -1.17 2.86
C SER A 20 13.42 0.26 2.46
N LYS A 21 14.33 0.42 1.47
CA LYS A 21 14.75 1.73 0.96
C LYS A 21 13.61 2.42 0.21
N ILE A 22 12.89 1.67 -0.63
CA ILE A 22 11.74 2.18 -1.38
C ILE A 22 10.63 2.66 -0.42
N VAL A 23 10.26 1.83 0.56
CA VAL A 23 9.24 2.16 1.56
C VAL A 23 9.66 3.35 2.42
N SER A 24 10.94 3.47 2.79
CA SER A 24 11.44 4.64 3.51
C SER A 24 11.33 5.93 2.70
N ARG A 25 11.69 5.90 1.41
CA ARG A 25 11.54 7.06 0.51
C ARG A 25 10.07 7.46 0.35
N LEU A 26 9.19 6.47 0.15
CA LEU A 26 7.75 6.69 0.07
C LEU A 26 7.22 7.34 1.35
N ARG A 27 7.65 6.86 2.52
CA ARG A 27 7.27 7.44 3.82
C ARG A 27 7.65 8.92 3.92
N SER A 28 8.89 9.28 3.61
CA SER A 28 9.35 10.67 3.66
C SER A 28 8.55 11.56 2.72
N SER A 29 8.42 11.17 1.45
CA SER A 29 7.69 11.93 0.43
C SER A 29 6.20 12.16 0.80
N LEU A 30 5.53 11.15 1.36
CA LEU A 30 4.13 11.28 1.81
C LEU A 30 4.00 12.18 3.04
N THR A 31 4.97 12.13 3.96
CA THR A 31 4.98 12.95 5.17
C THR A 31 5.23 14.42 4.85
N GLU A 32 6.19 14.70 3.97
CA GLU A 32 6.53 16.07 3.52
C GLU A 32 5.37 16.74 2.78
N SER A 33 4.61 15.97 2.00
CA SER A 33 3.45 16.47 1.26
C SER A 33 2.16 16.54 2.09
N ASN A 34 2.16 16.11 3.36
CA ASN A 34 0.97 15.99 4.21
C ASN A 34 -0.19 15.28 3.48
N SER A 35 0.13 14.18 2.80
CA SER A 35 -0.79 13.46 1.91
C SER A 35 -2.06 12.99 2.63
N GLN A 36 -3.20 13.13 1.94
CA GLN A 36 -4.52 12.77 2.46
C GLN A 36 -5.19 11.73 1.57
N GLY A 37 -5.74 10.70 2.20
CA GLY A 37 -6.57 9.69 1.55
C GLY A 37 -8.05 9.93 1.84
N LEU A 38 -8.89 9.95 0.80
CA LEU A 38 -10.33 10.04 0.91
C LEU A 38 -10.95 8.65 1.09
N LEU A 39 -11.59 8.43 2.24
CA LEU A 39 -12.31 7.20 2.53
C LEU A 39 -13.59 7.12 1.68
N SER A 40 -13.71 6.05 0.91
CA SER A 40 -14.87 5.79 0.04
C SER A 40 -15.23 4.30 0.07
N GLY A 41 -16.31 3.98 0.78
CA GLY A 41 -16.81 2.61 0.95
C GLY A 41 -15.77 1.67 1.58
N CYS A 42 -15.30 0.68 0.81
CA CYS A 42 -14.31 -0.30 1.25
C CYS A 42 -12.88 0.00 0.74
N SER A 43 -12.61 1.25 0.35
CA SER A 43 -11.30 1.67 -0.14
C SER A 43 -10.98 3.11 0.22
N VAL A 44 -9.72 3.49 0.07
CA VAL A 44 -9.27 4.88 0.23
C VAL A 44 -8.60 5.34 -1.06
N LEU A 45 -9.00 6.50 -1.55
CA LEU A 45 -8.43 7.13 -2.72
C LEU A 45 -7.37 8.15 -2.31
N LEU A 46 -6.18 8.04 -2.88
CA LEU A 46 -5.08 8.95 -2.61
C LEU A 46 -4.53 9.50 -3.92
N ALA A 47 -4.42 10.82 -4.02
CA ALA A 47 -3.77 11.47 -5.15
C ALA A 47 -2.25 11.52 -4.93
N ALA A 48 -1.49 11.09 -5.93
CA ALA A 48 -0.04 11.06 -5.90
C ALA A 48 0.55 11.90 -7.04
N GLY A 49 1.62 12.64 -6.72
CA GLY A 49 2.45 13.30 -7.74
C GLY A 49 3.32 12.30 -8.52
N PRO A 50 4.10 12.74 -9.52
CA PRO A 50 4.91 11.86 -10.36
C PRO A 50 5.93 10.99 -9.58
N GLU A 51 6.69 11.59 -8.66
CA GLU A 51 7.65 10.86 -7.83
C GLU A 51 6.96 9.85 -6.90
N GLN A 52 5.88 10.27 -6.24
CA GLN A 52 5.09 9.39 -5.38
C GLN A 52 4.49 8.23 -6.16
N THR A 53 4.05 8.47 -7.39
CA THR A 53 3.50 7.44 -8.29
C THR A 53 4.52 6.35 -8.57
N GLU A 54 5.76 6.74 -8.88
CA GLU A 54 6.86 5.77 -9.05
C GLU A 54 7.08 4.95 -7.77
N LEU A 55 7.13 5.62 -6.61
CA LEU A 55 7.32 4.97 -5.32
C LEU A 55 6.15 4.04 -4.94
N PHE A 56 4.90 4.41 -5.22
CA PHE A 56 3.72 3.56 -5.00
C PHE A 56 3.80 2.28 -5.85
N ASN A 57 4.19 2.42 -7.12
CA ASN A 57 4.36 1.29 -8.02
C ASN A 57 5.50 0.38 -7.56
N HIS A 58 6.67 0.94 -7.23
CA HIS A 58 7.83 0.19 -6.76
C HIS A 58 7.58 -0.50 -5.40
N ALA A 59 6.87 0.16 -4.48
CA ALA A 59 6.49 -0.42 -3.19
C ALA A 59 5.26 -1.33 -3.25
N CYS A 60 4.60 -1.39 -4.42
CA CYS A 60 3.41 -2.20 -4.67
C CYS A 60 2.24 -1.90 -3.72
N PHE A 61 2.02 -0.63 -3.37
CA PHE A 61 0.85 -0.20 -2.61
C PHE A 61 -0.28 0.23 -3.55
N GLY A 62 -1.48 -0.28 -3.31
CA GLY A 62 -2.68 0.10 -4.03
C GLY A 62 -2.68 -0.29 -5.51
N ARG A 63 -3.65 0.27 -6.21
CA ARG A 63 -3.84 0.14 -7.66
C ARG A 63 -4.03 1.52 -8.27
N PRO A 64 -3.35 1.85 -9.39
CA PRO A 64 -3.60 3.10 -10.08
C PRO A 64 -5.02 3.11 -10.65
N VAL A 65 -5.71 4.25 -10.52
CA VAL A 65 -7.04 4.51 -11.08
C VAL A 65 -6.87 5.37 -12.32
N ILE A 66 -7.47 4.95 -13.44
CA ILE A 66 -7.40 5.73 -14.67
C ILE A 66 -8.26 6.98 -14.51
N THR A 67 -7.63 8.15 -14.59
CA THR A 67 -8.29 9.45 -14.51
C THR A 67 -7.92 10.32 -15.70
N SER A 68 -8.78 11.27 -16.07
CA SER A 68 -8.53 12.23 -17.16
C SER A 68 -7.58 13.38 -16.77
N GLU A 69 -7.23 13.49 -15.49
CA GLU A 69 -6.28 14.50 -14.98
C GLU A 69 -4.85 14.15 -15.41
N LYS A 70 -4.16 15.09 -16.05
CA LYS A 70 -2.80 14.87 -16.59
C LYS A 70 -1.69 14.94 -15.54
N ASP A 71 -1.91 15.66 -14.43
CA ASP A 71 -0.85 16.01 -13.48
C ASP A 71 -0.87 15.20 -12.17
N LYS A 72 -1.92 14.39 -11.95
CA LYS A 72 -2.09 13.60 -10.73
C LYS A 72 -2.56 12.20 -11.05
N GLN A 73 -1.88 11.21 -10.48
CA GLN A 73 -2.30 9.81 -10.55
C GLN A 73 -3.02 9.45 -9.26
N TRP A 74 -4.25 8.97 -9.38
CA TRP A 74 -5.00 8.47 -8.24
C TRP A 74 -4.66 7.01 -7.96
N PHE A 75 -4.54 6.65 -6.69
CA PHE A 75 -4.34 5.29 -6.21
C PHE A 75 -5.50 4.89 -5.33
N GLN A 76 -6.07 3.71 -5.63
CA GLN A 76 -7.03 3.05 -4.76
C GLN A 76 -6.29 2.09 -3.84
N LEU A 77 -6.39 2.34 -2.54
CA LEU A 77 -5.84 1.53 -1.47
C LEU A 77 -6.96 0.69 -0.84
N SER A 78 -6.63 -0.56 -0.51
CA SER A 78 -7.46 -1.39 0.37
C SER A 78 -7.47 -0.86 1.81
N LEU A 79 -8.47 -1.23 2.61
CA LEU A 79 -8.56 -0.81 4.01
C LEU A 79 -7.29 -1.19 4.80
N GLU A 80 -6.73 -2.37 4.54
CA GLU A 80 -5.52 -2.86 5.20
C GLU A 80 -4.28 -2.03 4.82
N GLU A 81 -4.16 -1.68 3.53
CA GLU A 81 -3.12 -0.78 3.02
C GLU A 81 -3.22 0.62 3.63
N SER A 82 -4.43 1.19 3.63
CA SER A 82 -4.68 2.53 4.13
C SER A 82 -4.41 2.65 5.63
N LEU A 83 -4.90 1.70 6.42
CA LEU A 83 -4.64 1.69 7.86
C LEU A 83 -3.15 1.48 8.17
N TYR A 84 -2.44 0.68 7.36
CA TYR A 84 -1.00 0.51 7.52
C TYR A 84 -0.24 1.81 7.26
N LEU A 85 -0.57 2.51 6.16
CA LEU A 85 0.05 3.80 5.84
C LEU A 85 -0.27 4.88 6.88
N CYS A 86 -1.50 4.88 7.40
CA CYS A 86 -1.99 5.86 8.38
C CYS A 86 -1.46 5.61 9.80
N SER A 87 -1.62 4.41 10.36
CA SER A 87 -1.35 4.13 11.77
C SER A 87 0.05 3.54 12.01
N VAL A 88 0.55 2.70 11.11
CA VAL A 88 1.86 2.04 11.29
C VAL A 88 2.99 2.90 10.72
N MET A 89 2.86 3.36 9.47
CA MET A 89 3.88 4.21 8.84
C MET A 89 3.73 5.70 9.21
N LYS A 90 2.52 6.12 9.61
CA LYS A 90 2.20 7.51 9.99
C LYS A 90 2.58 8.53 8.94
N CYS A 91 2.33 8.21 7.67
CA CYS A 91 2.72 9.05 6.53
C CYS A 91 1.53 9.66 5.76
N ILE A 92 0.30 9.23 6.05
CA ILE A 92 -0.91 9.80 5.44
C ILE A 92 -1.97 10.07 6.52
N LYS A 93 -2.92 10.95 6.21
CA LYS A 93 -4.16 11.13 6.99
C LYS A 93 -5.35 10.63 6.20
N ILE A 94 -6.31 9.99 6.84
CA ILE A 94 -7.53 9.54 6.17
C ILE A 94 -8.67 10.50 6.52
N VAL A 95 -9.29 11.08 5.48
CA VAL A 95 -10.46 11.96 5.60
C VAL A 95 -11.72 11.21 5.21
N GLY A 96 -12.78 11.40 5.99
CA GLY A 96 -14.11 10.87 5.67
C GLY A 96 -14.81 11.68 4.58
N GLU A 97 -16.00 11.23 4.18
CA GLU A 97 -16.87 11.91 3.20
C GLU A 97 -17.24 13.34 3.65
N ASN A 98 -17.32 13.56 4.96
CA ASN A 98 -17.55 14.88 5.57
C ASN A 98 -16.30 15.79 5.58
N LYS A 99 -15.21 15.39 4.91
CA LYS A 99 -13.89 16.07 4.91
C LYS A 99 -13.24 16.20 6.29
N CYS A 100 -13.75 15.53 7.31
CA CYS A 100 -13.11 15.48 8.62
C CYS A 100 -12.06 14.37 8.63
N VAL A 101 -10.89 14.67 9.21
CA VAL A 101 -9.87 13.66 9.50
C VAL A 101 -10.45 12.68 10.51
N LYS A 102 -10.36 11.39 10.20
CA LYS A 102 -10.76 10.32 11.11
C LYS A 102 -9.58 9.96 12.01
N ASP A 103 -9.83 9.84 13.31
CA ASP A 103 -8.85 9.29 14.24
C ASP A 103 -8.71 7.76 14.05
N GLU A 104 -7.72 7.17 14.73
CA GLU A 104 -7.41 5.74 14.59
C GLU A 104 -8.55 4.84 15.08
N GLU A 105 -9.25 5.23 16.15
CA GLU A 105 -10.37 4.44 16.70
C GLU A 105 -11.57 4.46 15.75
N GLN A 106 -11.91 5.62 15.20
CA GLN A 106 -12.96 5.78 14.20
C GLN A 106 -12.67 4.97 12.94
N LEU A 107 -11.42 4.99 12.45
CA LEU A 107 -11.01 4.18 11.32
C LEU A 107 -11.11 2.68 11.63
N TRP A 108 -10.62 2.26 12.80
CA TRP A 108 -10.68 0.87 13.24
C TRP A 108 -12.12 0.35 13.31
N HIS A 109 -13.01 1.09 13.96
CA HIS A 109 -14.43 0.74 14.05
C HIS A 109 -15.10 0.71 12.67
N TYR A 110 -14.83 1.71 11.83
CA TYR A 110 -15.37 1.76 10.47
C TYR A 110 -14.95 0.52 9.66
N MET A 111 -13.64 0.23 9.60
CA MET A 111 -13.10 -0.86 8.80
C MET A 111 -13.55 -2.24 9.30
N THR A 112 -13.61 -2.42 10.63
CA THR A 112 -14.12 -3.65 11.26
C THR A 112 -15.60 -3.86 10.96
N SER A 113 -16.40 -2.79 10.94
CA SER A 113 -17.82 -2.87 10.57
C SER A 113 -18.04 -3.20 9.09
N LYS A 114 -17.13 -2.77 8.20
CA LYS A 114 -17.21 -3.01 6.76
C LYS A 114 -16.79 -4.42 6.35
N ARG A 115 -15.89 -5.04 7.10
CA ARG A 115 -15.38 -6.37 6.80
C ARG A 115 -15.13 -7.14 8.10
N ALA A 116 -15.95 -8.15 8.37
CA ALA A 116 -15.86 -8.95 9.59
C ALA A 116 -14.46 -9.56 9.85
N GLY A 117 -13.76 -9.97 8.78
CA GLY A 117 -12.40 -10.50 8.86
C GLY A 117 -11.28 -9.44 8.96
N PHE A 118 -11.61 -8.15 8.94
CA PHE A 118 -10.62 -7.06 8.85
C PHE A 118 -9.53 -7.13 9.93
N PRO A 119 -9.82 -7.33 11.23
CA PRO A 119 -8.76 -7.36 12.24
C PRO A 119 -7.71 -8.43 12.00
N ILE A 120 -8.12 -9.62 11.56
CA ILE A 120 -7.23 -10.74 11.27
C ILE A 120 -6.38 -10.43 10.03
N LEU A 121 -7.02 -9.93 8.97
CA LEU A 121 -6.37 -9.59 7.72
C LEU A 121 -5.38 -8.45 7.88
N PHE A 122 -5.74 -7.41 8.63
CA PHE A 122 -4.84 -6.30 8.92
C PHE A 122 -3.63 -6.76 9.75
N LYS A 123 -3.82 -7.65 10.72
CA LYS A 123 -2.70 -8.22 11.49
C LYS A 123 -1.74 -9.01 10.58
N ALA A 124 -2.27 -9.83 9.67
CA ALA A 124 -1.46 -10.58 8.71
C ALA A 124 -0.72 -9.64 7.73
N TYR A 125 -1.45 -8.68 7.17
CA TYR A 125 -0.93 -7.67 6.25
C TYR A 125 0.20 -6.84 6.88
N SER A 126 -0.06 -6.26 8.06
CA SER A 126 0.92 -5.44 8.78
C SER A 126 2.16 -6.25 9.18
N HIS A 127 1.99 -7.49 9.63
CA HIS A 127 3.11 -8.37 9.97
C HIS A 127 4.06 -8.61 8.80
N LEU A 128 3.52 -8.87 7.60
CA LEU A 128 4.32 -9.08 6.39
C LEU A 128 4.99 -7.78 5.93
N ARG A 129 4.26 -6.66 5.92
CA ARG A 129 4.79 -5.35 5.51
C ARG A 129 5.89 -4.84 6.45
N MET A 130 5.78 -5.05 7.77
CA MET A 130 6.84 -4.72 8.73
C MET A 130 8.14 -5.50 8.48
N LYS A 131 8.04 -6.68 7.84
CA LYS A 131 9.19 -7.48 7.40
C LYS A 131 9.66 -7.12 5.99
N ASN A 132 9.19 -6.01 5.42
CA ASN A 132 9.47 -5.53 4.07
C ASN A 132 9.01 -6.47 2.93
N TRP A 133 8.01 -7.33 3.19
CA TRP A 133 7.41 -8.11 2.11
C TRP A 133 6.44 -7.25 1.31
N VAL A 134 6.35 -7.53 0.02
CA VAL A 134 5.26 -7.01 -0.82
C VAL A 134 4.03 -7.88 -0.59
N VAL A 135 2.91 -7.27 -0.24
CA VAL A 135 1.65 -7.98 0.00
C VAL A 135 0.63 -7.52 -1.04
N ARG A 136 0.11 -8.45 -1.84
CA ARG A 136 -0.88 -8.20 -2.90
C ARG A 136 -2.15 -8.98 -2.62
N ALA A 137 -3.29 -8.50 -3.14
CA ALA A 137 -4.54 -9.24 -3.10
C ALA A 137 -4.39 -10.61 -3.78
N GLY A 138 -4.84 -11.66 -3.11
CA GLY A 138 -4.70 -13.05 -3.57
C GLY A 138 -5.93 -13.63 -4.27
N SER A 139 -6.93 -12.82 -4.59
CA SER A 139 -8.22 -13.29 -5.13
C SER A 139 -8.09 -14.15 -6.40
N GLN A 140 -7.07 -13.90 -7.22
CA GLN A 140 -6.78 -14.72 -8.42
C GLN A 140 -6.36 -16.16 -8.08
N TYR A 141 -5.91 -16.42 -6.86
CA TYR A 141 -5.42 -17.72 -6.38
C TYR A 141 -6.34 -18.32 -5.30
N GLY A 142 -7.50 -17.71 -5.04
CA GLY A 142 -8.43 -18.19 -4.01
C GLY A 142 -7.92 -18.01 -2.57
N VAL A 143 -7.00 -17.07 -2.34
CA VAL A 143 -6.44 -16.76 -1.01
C VAL A 143 -6.56 -15.27 -0.70
N ASP A 144 -6.40 -14.87 0.56
CA ASP A 144 -6.49 -13.45 0.95
C ASP A 144 -5.34 -12.61 0.38
N PHE A 145 -4.11 -13.09 0.55
CA PHE A 145 -2.90 -12.37 0.17
C PHE A 145 -1.88 -13.28 -0.52
N VAL A 146 -1.13 -12.69 -1.45
CA VAL A 146 0.12 -13.24 -1.97
C VAL A 146 1.26 -12.36 -1.51
N ALA A 147 2.28 -12.97 -0.92
CA ALA A 147 3.42 -12.27 -0.35
C ALA A 147 4.68 -12.54 -1.18
N TYR A 148 5.40 -11.48 -1.54
CA TYR A 148 6.65 -11.57 -2.31
C TYR A 148 7.80 -10.94 -1.52
N ARG A 149 8.98 -11.54 -1.64
CA ARG A 149 10.22 -10.98 -1.05
C ARG A 149 10.74 -9.74 -1.77
N HIS A 150 10.43 -9.64 -3.06
CA HIS A 150 10.81 -8.54 -3.94
C HIS A 150 9.62 -8.17 -4.83
N HIS A 151 9.77 -7.16 -5.70
CA HIS A 151 8.72 -6.76 -6.61
C HIS A 151 8.22 -7.97 -7.45
N PRO A 152 6.91 -8.16 -7.65
CA PRO A 152 6.35 -9.33 -8.37
C PRO A 152 6.81 -9.46 -9.83
N ALA A 153 7.34 -8.39 -10.42
CA ALA A 153 7.96 -8.43 -11.75
C ALA A 153 9.35 -9.09 -11.77
N LEU A 154 10.02 -9.21 -10.62
CA LEU A 154 11.40 -9.70 -10.49
C LEU A 154 11.48 -11.15 -10.00
N VAL A 155 10.52 -11.56 -9.16
CA VAL A 155 10.53 -12.86 -8.48
C VAL A 155 9.16 -13.55 -8.61
N HIS A 156 9.16 -14.88 -8.57
CA HIS A 156 7.96 -15.69 -8.40
C HIS A 156 7.60 -15.85 -6.92
#